data_AF-A0A7S3SWQ4-F1
#
_entry.id   AF-A0A7S3SWQ4-F1
#
_cell.length_a   1.000
_cell.length_b   1.000
_cell.length_c   1.000
_cell.angle_alpha   90.00
_cell.angle_beta   90.00
_cell.angle_gamma   90.00
#
_symmetry.space_group_name_H-M   'P 1'
#
loop_
_entity.id
_entity.type
_entity.pdbx_description
1 polymer ?
#
loop_
_entity_poly.entity_id
_entity_poly.type
_entity_poly.pdbx_seq_one_letter_code
_entity_poly.pdbx_strand_id
1 'polypeptide(L)'
;AGASTTVTAAATPVASTTVAATTGAATTAATKPAATTPAATTTPSTTTTAASPTPSSTTSPSPAPTPSPAPTPDHTWTRGTWTTGYWDCCKPSCSWPNKGNVDHPIKSCEAGTNFPLDNPNEPSVCDGGKAVSCTNNQPVAHSHNLSFGFAAAAVSGDHGIHGDDNCGQCFELRFVKRGHPNGQWPDWGGAHPQLVGKTMVIQVTNIGFDVSGEHSF
;
A
#
# COMPACT_ATOMS: atom_id res chain seq x y z
N ALA A 1 48.01 19.68 -20.82
CA ALA A 1 46.79 20.30 -21.36
C ALA A 1 46.03 19.24 -22.15
N GLY A 2 45.06 18.59 -21.52
CA GLY A 2 44.21 17.57 -22.15
C GLY A 2 42.77 18.01 -21.97
N ALA A 3 42.06 18.23 -23.08
CA ALA A 3 40.71 18.78 -23.09
C ALA A 3 39.70 17.74 -22.56
N SER A 4 38.87 18.17 -21.61
CA SER A 4 37.71 17.43 -21.11
C SER A 4 36.53 17.71 -22.04
N THR A 5 36.06 16.70 -22.77
CA THR A 5 34.86 16.80 -23.61
C THR A 5 33.66 16.37 -22.80
N THR A 6 32.87 17.34 -22.33
CA THR A 6 31.57 17.11 -21.68
C THR A 6 30.53 16.82 -22.76
N VAL A 7 29.91 15.64 -22.73
CA VAL A 7 28.74 15.31 -23.57
C VAL A 7 27.48 15.52 -22.74
N THR A 8 26.76 16.59 -23.03
CA THR A 8 25.43 16.87 -22.47
C THR A 8 24.38 16.16 -23.31
N ALA A 9 23.72 15.13 -22.76
CA ALA A 9 22.55 14.53 -23.39
C ALA A 9 21.32 15.40 -23.10
N ALA A 10 20.82 16.10 -24.12
CA ALA A 10 19.54 16.79 -24.09
C ALA A 10 18.41 15.78 -24.33
N ALA A 11 17.44 15.72 -23.43
CA ALA A 11 16.21 14.97 -23.62
C ALA A 11 15.28 15.71 -24.59
N THR A 12 15.01 15.12 -25.75
CA THR A 12 13.96 15.55 -26.68
C THR A 12 12.59 15.07 -26.16
N PRO A 13 11.58 15.96 -26.02
CA PRO A 13 10.23 15.52 -25.69
C PRO A 13 9.56 14.89 -26.92
N VAL A 14 9.06 13.67 -26.78
CA VAL A 14 8.21 13.02 -27.78
C VAL A 14 6.79 13.55 -27.63
N ALA A 15 6.26 14.12 -28.71
CA ALA A 15 4.91 14.66 -28.77
C ALA A 15 3.85 13.54 -28.69
N SER A 16 2.90 13.69 -27.76
CA SER A 16 1.69 12.87 -27.70
C SER A 16 0.75 13.25 -28.84
N THR A 17 0.38 12.26 -29.66
CA THR A 17 -0.66 12.41 -30.67
C THR A 17 -2.04 12.34 -30.00
N THR A 18 -2.74 13.46 -29.95
CA THR A 18 -4.17 13.53 -29.61
C THR A 18 -5.01 12.95 -30.74
N VAL A 19 -5.80 11.90 -30.45
CA VAL A 19 -6.89 11.45 -31.31
C VAL A 19 -8.13 12.26 -30.97
N ALA A 20 -8.68 12.95 -31.97
CA ALA A 20 -9.89 13.74 -31.87
C ALA A 20 -11.12 12.84 -31.70
N ALA A 21 -11.90 13.08 -30.64
CA ALA A 21 -13.25 12.53 -30.50
C ALA A 21 -14.24 13.40 -31.28
N THR A 22 -15.00 12.76 -32.15
CA THR A 22 -16.07 13.34 -32.97
C THR A 22 -17.25 13.82 -32.12
N THR A 23 -17.83 14.92 -32.57
CA THR A 23 -18.99 15.61 -32.02
C THR A 23 -20.28 14.82 -32.21
N GLY A 24 -21.06 14.66 -31.14
CA GLY A 24 -22.46 14.25 -31.16
C GLY A 24 -23.24 15.10 -30.15
N ALA A 25 -24.11 15.97 -30.64
CA ALA A 25 -24.89 16.90 -29.85
C ALA A 25 -26.27 16.33 -29.46
N ALA A 26 -26.72 16.72 -28.25
CA ALA A 26 -28.11 16.98 -27.80
C ALA A 26 -29.15 15.84 -27.91
N THR A 27 -30.10 15.59 -27.00
CA THR A 27 -30.67 16.24 -25.81
C THR A 27 -31.72 15.23 -25.27
N THR A 28 -31.92 15.13 -23.95
CA THR A 28 -33.21 15.43 -23.29
C THR A 28 -33.14 15.20 -21.78
N ALA A 29 -33.82 16.08 -21.06
CA ALA A 29 -33.86 16.22 -19.61
C ALA A 29 -34.45 15.01 -18.87
N ALA A 30 -33.95 14.76 -17.65
CA ALA A 30 -34.72 14.10 -16.61
C ALA A 30 -34.47 14.84 -15.27
N THR A 31 -35.56 15.40 -14.77
CA THR A 31 -35.68 16.26 -13.59
C THR A 31 -35.52 15.44 -12.31
N LYS A 32 -34.66 15.92 -11.40
CA LYS A 32 -34.50 15.44 -10.02
C LYS A 32 -35.63 15.98 -9.13
N PRO A 33 -36.36 15.15 -8.35
CA PRO A 33 -37.19 15.67 -7.28
C PRO A 33 -36.35 16.02 -6.04
N ALA A 34 -36.67 17.18 -5.48
CA ALA A 34 -36.08 17.75 -4.29
C ALA A 34 -36.48 16.99 -3.01
N ALA A 35 -35.55 16.97 -2.05
CA ALA A 35 -35.77 16.54 -0.68
C ALA A 35 -36.81 17.42 0.01
N THR A 36 -37.70 16.80 0.76
CA THR A 36 -38.64 17.46 1.67
C THR A 36 -38.42 16.98 3.10
N THR A 37 -38.09 17.92 3.98
CA THR A 37 -38.19 17.84 5.46
C THR A 37 -38.41 19.30 5.87
N PRO A 38 -39.46 19.66 6.66
CA PRO A 38 -39.40 19.41 8.11
C PRO A 38 -40.76 19.26 8.83
N ALA A 39 -40.73 18.63 10.01
CA ALA A 39 -41.65 18.95 11.10
C ALA A 39 -40.98 18.67 12.45
N ALA A 40 -40.73 19.75 13.20
CA ALA A 40 -40.27 19.72 14.57
C ALA A 40 -41.42 19.29 15.49
N THR A 41 -41.16 18.29 16.36
CA THR A 41 -42.10 17.88 17.41
C THR A 41 -41.57 18.37 18.75
N THR A 42 -42.34 19.25 19.39
CA THR A 42 -42.13 19.79 20.73
C THR A 42 -42.54 18.76 21.79
N THR A 43 -41.68 18.54 22.80
CA THR A 43 -42.03 17.75 24.00
C THR A 43 -41.77 18.61 25.24
N PRO A 44 -42.63 18.61 26.28
CA PRO A 44 -42.54 19.52 27.40
C PRO A 44 -41.53 19.04 28.45
N SER A 45 -40.76 20.00 28.98
CA SER A 45 -39.87 19.81 30.12
C SER A 45 -40.65 19.79 31.43
N THR A 46 -40.56 18.69 32.18
CA THR A 46 -40.98 18.62 33.58
C THR A 46 -39.83 19.00 34.50
N THR A 47 -40.05 20.03 35.30
CA THR A 47 -39.18 20.55 36.35
C THR A 47 -39.25 19.66 37.59
N THR A 48 -38.09 19.20 38.09
CA THR A 48 -37.94 18.74 39.48
C THR A 48 -36.67 19.33 40.07
N THR A 49 -36.86 20.12 41.11
CA THR A 49 -35.85 20.79 41.93
C THR A 49 -35.46 19.89 43.12
N ALA A 50 -34.17 19.92 43.50
CA ALA A 50 -33.50 19.45 44.74
C ALA A 50 -32.38 18.43 44.41
N ALA A 51 -31.18 18.47 44.99
CA ALA A 51 -30.54 19.31 46.00
C ALA A 51 -29.02 19.33 45.71
N SER A 52 -28.33 20.32 46.26
CA SER A 52 -26.88 20.52 46.14
C SER A 52 -26.08 19.56 47.03
N PRO A 53 -25.02 18.90 46.54
CA PRO A 53 -23.94 18.40 47.38
C PRO A 53 -22.65 19.22 47.20
N THR A 54 -21.98 19.36 48.34
CA THR A 54 -20.71 20.01 48.70
C THR A 54 -19.53 19.72 47.75
N PRO A 55 -18.57 20.66 47.55
CA PRO A 55 -17.40 20.41 46.70
C PRO A 55 -16.43 19.44 47.39
N SER A 56 -16.26 18.24 46.81
CA SER A 56 -15.16 17.34 47.16
C SER A 56 -13.95 17.58 46.27
N SER A 57 -12.80 17.58 46.92
CA SER A 57 -11.46 17.88 46.45
C SER A 57 -10.99 17.09 45.23
N THR A 58 -10.28 17.82 44.37
CA THR A 58 -9.49 17.39 43.22
C THR A 58 -8.55 16.22 43.53
N THR A 59 -8.60 15.17 42.72
CA THR A 59 -7.45 14.27 42.50
C THR A 59 -7.18 14.18 41.01
N SER A 60 -5.98 14.61 40.64
CA SER A 60 -5.40 14.54 39.29
C SER A 60 -5.38 13.09 38.78
N PRO A 61 -5.73 12.80 37.51
CA PRO A 61 -5.54 11.46 36.96
C PRO A 61 -4.05 11.14 36.84
N SER A 62 -3.64 10.02 37.43
CA SER A 62 -2.30 9.44 37.29
C SER A 62 -2.04 9.10 35.82
N PRO A 63 -0.86 9.41 35.24
CA PRO A 63 -0.53 9.00 33.88
C PRO A 63 -0.53 7.47 33.78
N ALA A 64 -1.13 6.96 32.70
CA ALA A 64 -1.14 5.54 32.38
C ALA A 64 0.30 5.03 32.21
N PRO A 65 0.62 3.80 32.66
CA PRO A 65 1.94 3.22 32.44
C PRO A 65 2.17 3.05 30.94
N THR A 66 3.25 3.64 30.44
CA THR A 66 3.77 3.41 29.08
C THR A 66 3.93 1.90 28.87
N PRO A 67 3.38 1.31 27.78
CA PRO A 67 3.60 -0.09 27.51
C PRO A 67 5.10 -0.35 27.35
N SER A 68 5.63 -1.23 28.18
CA SER A 68 6.99 -1.73 28.08
C SER A 68 7.19 -2.31 26.67
N PRO A 69 8.27 -1.98 25.95
CA PRO A 69 8.54 -2.58 24.65
C PRO A 69 8.58 -4.10 24.81
N ALA A 70 7.85 -4.79 23.92
CA ALA A 70 7.88 -6.24 23.83
C ALA A 70 9.32 -6.73 23.65
N PRO A 71 9.70 -7.89 24.20
CA PRO A 71 11.04 -8.44 24.00
C PRO A 71 11.27 -8.64 22.50
N THR A 72 12.31 -8.01 21.97
CA THR A 72 12.80 -8.22 20.60
C THR A 72 13.18 -9.69 20.43
N PRO A 73 12.55 -10.43 19.50
CA PRO A 73 13.07 -11.71 19.05
C PRO A 73 14.56 -11.57 18.70
N ASP A 74 15.36 -12.60 18.90
CA ASP A 74 16.67 -12.68 18.25
C ASP A 74 16.42 -12.75 16.73
N HIS A 75 16.34 -11.59 16.08
CA HIS A 75 16.11 -11.49 14.65
C HIS A 75 17.41 -11.82 13.93
N THR A 76 17.69 -13.11 13.75
CA THR A 76 18.56 -13.54 12.66
C THR A 76 17.90 -13.09 11.36
N TRP A 77 18.35 -11.95 10.84
CA TRP A 77 17.89 -11.43 9.55
C TRP A 77 18.12 -12.48 8.48
N THR A 78 17.05 -12.93 7.82
CA THR A 78 17.18 -13.71 6.60
C THR A 78 17.88 -12.86 5.55
N ARG A 79 18.66 -13.49 4.67
CA ARG A 79 19.32 -12.80 3.58
C ARG A 79 18.29 -12.35 2.55
N GLY A 80 17.74 -11.16 2.73
CA GLY A 80 17.02 -10.47 1.67
C GLY A 80 17.97 -10.13 0.51
N THR A 81 17.45 -10.19 -0.71
CA THR A 81 18.15 -9.83 -1.93
C THR A 81 17.68 -8.45 -2.41
N TRP A 82 17.45 -8.24 -3.71
CA TRP A 82 17.12 -6.94 -4.27
C TRP A 82 15.61 -6.65 -4.19
N THR A 83 15.27 -5.38 -4.06
CA THR A 83 13.88 -4.90 -4.10
C THR A 83 13.64 -4.01 -5.31
N THR A 84 12.48 -4.12 -5.93
CA THR A 84 12.04 -3.21 -7.00
C THR A 84 10.80 -2.42 -6.59
N GLY A 85 10.35 -1.48 -7.43
CA GLY A 85 9.12 -0.74 -7.23
C GLY A 85 8.20 -0.95 -8.43
N TYR A 86 6.94 -1.29 -8.19
CA TYR A 86 5.96 -1.53 -9.24
C TYR A 86 4.55 -1.12 -8.81
N TRP A 87 3.72 -0.83 -9.81
CA TRP A 87 2.27 -0.74 -9.67
C TRP A 87 1.66 -0.96 -11.06
N ASP A 88 1.09 -2.14 -11.30
CA ASP A 88 0.51 -2.53 -12.60
C ASP A 88 -1.04 -2.51 -12.60
N CYS A 89 -1.65 -2.14 -11.47
CA CYS A 89 -3.09 -2.20 -11.20
C CYS A 89 -3.72 -3.61 -11.24
N CYS A 90 -2.99 -4.65 -11.61
CA CYS A 90 -3.55 -6.00 -11.74
C CYS A 90 -4.14 -6.48 -10.40
N LYS A 91 -5.11 -7.39 -10.47
CA LYS A 91 -5.53 -8.12 -9.27
C LYS A 91 -4.30 -8.85 -8.70
N PRO A 92 -3.94 -8.62 -7.42
CA PRO A 92 -2.82 -9.32 -6.80
C PRO A 92 -3.07 -10.83 -6.77
N SER A 93 -2.05 -11.65 -7.01
CA SER A 93 -2.24 -13.11 -7.04
C SER A 93 -2.69 -13.71 -5.71
N CYS A 94 -2.36 -13.10 -4.57
CA CYS A 94 -2.87 -13.52 -3.25
C CYS A 94 -4.34 -13.14 -3.01
N SER A 95 -4.99 -12.45 -3.97
CA SER A 95 -6.43 -12.21 -3.97
C SER A 95 -7.24 -13.37 -4.56
N TRP A 96 -6.57 -14.42 -5.06
CA TRP A 96 -7.23 -15.66 -5.45
C TRP A 96 -7.43 -16.59 -4.24
N PRO A 97 -8.50 -17.40 -4.21
CA PRO A 97 -8.68 -18.43 -3.19
C PRO A 97 -7.54 -19.45 -3.15
N ASN A 98 -7.36 -20.10 -2.00
CA ASN A 98 -6.41 -21.19 -1.77
C ASN A 98 -4.93 -20.80 -1.98
N LYS A 99 -4.58 -19.56 -1.66
CA LYS A 99 -3.21 -19.02 -1.71
C LYS A 99 -2.77 -18.62 -0.31
N GLY A 100 -1.62 -19.14 0.14
CA GLY A 100 -1.11 -18.93 1.49
C GLY A 100 -1.95 -19.57 2.59
N ASN A 101 -1.47 -19.47 3.83
CA ASN A 101 -2.20 -19.88 5.02
C ASN A 101 -2.88 -18.66 5.65
N VAL A 102 -3.96 -18.22 5.03
CA VAL A 102 -4.74 -17.03 5.43
C VAL A 102 -6.19 -17.40 5.72
N ASP A 103 -6.84 -16.62 6.57
CA ASP A 103 -8.27 -16.75 6.89
C ASP A 103 -9.16 -16.28 5.73
N HIS A 104 -8.68 -15.33 4.92
CA HIS A 104 -9.30 -14.91 3.68
C HIS A 104 -8.25 -14.41 2.67
N PRO A 105 -8.50 -14.52 1.35
CA PRO A 105 -7.63 -13.93 0.34
C PRO A 105 -7.51 -12.41 0.50
N ILE A 106 -6.41 -11.84 0.04
CA ILE A 106 -6.24 -10.38 0.00
C ILE A 106 -7.38 -9.77 -0.81
N LYS A 107 -8.02 -8.72 -0.29
CA LYS A 107 -9.11 -8.06 -1.02
C LYS A 107 -8.59 -7.38 -2.29
N SER A 108 -9.27 -7.67 -3.41
CA SER A 108 -9.19 -6.88 -4.63
C SER A 108 -10.34 -5.88 -4.69
N CYS A 109 -10.22 -4.87 -5.54
CA CYS A 109 -11.24 -3.83 -5.71
C CYS A 109 -11.76 -3.82 -7.15
N GLU A 110 -12.95 -3.27 -7.35
CA GLU A 110 -13.52 -3.07 -8.67
C GLU A 110 -12.85 -1.90 -9.38
N ALA A 111 -12.49 -2.10 -10.65
CA ALA A 111 -11.91 -1.07 -11.50
C ALA A 111 -12.86 0.15 -11.62
N GLY A 112 -12.30 1.34 -11.46
CA GLY A 112 -13.02 2.61 -11.61
C GLY A 112 -13.78 3.09 -10.37
N THR A 113 -14.31 2.18 -9.54
CA THR A 113 -15.00 2.55 -8.28
C THR A 113 -14.11 2.40 -7.05
N ASN A 114 -13.10 1.51 -7.13
CA ASN A 114 -12.25 1.12 -6.01
C ASN A 114 -13.04 0.57 -4.81
N PHE A 115 -14.27 0.08 -5.03
CA PHE A 115 -15.00 -0.64 -3.99
C PHE A 115 -14.42 -2.05 -3.83
N PRO A 116 -14.20 -2.54 -2.59
CA PRO A 116 -13.74 -3.91 -2.36
C PRO A 116 -14.70 -4.93 -2.96
N LEU A 117 -14.15 -5.94 -3.62
CA LEU A 117 -14.92 -7.04 -4.19
C LEU A 117 -15.13 -8.14 -3.14
N ASP A 118 -16.37 -8.65 -3.05
CA ASP A 118 -16.69 -9.78 -2.19
C ASP A 118 -16.43 -11.13 -2.83
N ASN A 119 -16.50 -11.20 -4.16
CA ASN A 119 -16.17 -12.42 -4.90
C ASN A 119 -14.67 -12.49 -5.19
N PRO A 120 -13.90 -13.36 -4.51
CA PRO A 120 -12.48 -13.52 -4.79
C PRO A 120 -12.21 -14.22 -6.14
N ASN A 121 -13.23 -14.75 -6.82
CA ASN A 121 -13.09 -15.34 -8.16
C ASN A 121 -13.32 -14.33 -9.30
N GLU A 122 -13.53 -13.04 -9.00
CA GLU A 122 -13.61 -12.01 -10.04
C GLU A 122 -12.27 -11.92 -10.80
N PRO A 123 -12.27 -12.00 -12.15
CA PRO A 123 -11.02 -11.98 -12.92
C PRO A 123 -10.31 -10.63 -12.87
N SER A 124 -8.98 -10.68 -13.01
CA SER A 124 -8.12 -9.49 -13.07
C SER A 124 -8.46 -8.62 -14.28
N VAL A 125 -8.34 -7.29 -14.15
CA VAL A 125 -8.38 -6.39 -15.30
C VAL A 125 -7.32 -6.75 -16.36
N CYS A 126 -6.18 -7.30 -15.92
CA CYS A 126 -5.08 -7.73 -16.79
C CYS A 126 -5.43 -8.98 -17.62
N ASP A 127 -6.50 -9.69 -17.24
CA ASP A 127 -7.06 -10.85 -17.94
C ASP A 127 -8.45 -10.54 -18.53
N GLY A 128 -8.83 -9.27 -18.65
CA GLY A 128 -10.11 -8.82 -19.22
C GLY A 128 -11.30 -8.81 -18.24
N GLY A 129 -11.06 -9.01 -16.94
CA GLY A 129 -12.05 -8.85 -15.88
C GLY A 129 -12.13 -7.42 -15.33
N LYS A 130 -12.61 -7.29 -14.09
CA LYS A 130 -12.77 -5.98 -13.42
C LYS A 130 -12.07 -5.85 -12.07
N ALA A 131 -11.37 -6.88 -11.60
CA ALA A 131 -10.64 -6.82 -10.34
C ALA A 131 -9.27 -6.14 -10.52
N VAL A 132 -8.96 -5.23 -9.61
CA VAL A 132 -7.69 -4.49 -9.53
C VAL A 132 -7.09 -4.58 -8.12
N SER A 133 -5.82 -4.22 -7.98
CA SER A 133 -5.27 -3.91 -6.66
C SER A 133 -5.98 -2.69 -6.08
N CYS A 134 -6.40 -2.78 -4.81
CA CYS A 134 -7.07 -1.68 -4.13
C CYS A 134 -6.11 -0.51 -3.88
N THR A 135 -6.59 0.74 -4.00
CA THR A 135 -5.74 1.92 -3.77
C THR A 135 -5.24 2.05 -2.33
N ASN A 136 -5.93 1.46 -1.35
CA ASN A 136 -5.44 1.40 0.03
C ASN A 136 -4.25 0.45 0.22
N ASN A 137 -3.83 -0.28 -0.84
CA ASN A 137 -2.56 -1.01 -0.88
C ASN A 137 -1.35 -0.09 -1.21
N GLN A 138 -1.55 1.23 -1.21
CA GLN A 138 -0.44 2.18 -1.30
C GLN A 138 0.42 2.16 -0.03
N PRO A 139 1.76 2.36 -0.13
CA PRO A 139 2.61 2.44 1.05
C PRO A 139 2.32 3.71 1.86
N VAL A 140 2.50 3.62 3.18
CA VAL A 140 2.29 4.74 4.11
C VAL A 140 3.51 4.94 4.99
N ALA A 141 3.93 6.18 5.17
CA ALA A 141 4.94 6.53 6.15
C ALA A 141 4.31 6.61 7.54
N HIS A 142 4.87 5.91 8.52
CA HIS A 142 4.39 5.95 9.90
C HIS A 142 5.25 6.89 10.76
N SER A 143 6.57 6.86 10.56
CA SER A 143 7.50 7.78 11.20
C SER A 143 8.64 8.12 10.24
N HIS A 144 9.61 8.92 10.69
CA HIS A 144 10.79 9.20 9.90
C HIS A 144 11.54 7.92 9.47
N ASN A 145 11.56 6.86 10.28
CA ASN A 145 12.36 5.66 10.03
C ASN A 145 11.56 4.38 9.75
N LEU A 146 10.23 4.45 9.75
CA LEU A 146 9.34 3.31 9.55
C LEU A 146 8.22 3.65 8.58
N SER A 147 8.06 2.79 7.58
CA SER A 147 6.91 2.78 6.67
C SER A 147 6.23 1.41 6.67
N PHE A 148 4.97 1.39 6.26
CA PHE A 148 4.22 0.16 5.98
C PHE A 148 3.88 0.11 4.49
N GLY A 149 3.71 -1.08 3.94
CA GLY A 149 3.19 -1.23 2.59
C GLY A 149 2.96 -2.67 2.20
N PHE A 150 2.98 -2.90 0.90
CA PHE A 150 2.64 -4.17 0.27
C PHE A 150 3.64 -4.45 -0.82
N ALA A 151 3.91 -5.73 -1.09
CA ALA A 151 4.86 -6.11 -2.13
C ALA A 151 4.43 -7.38 -2.87
N ALA A 152 5.00 -7.54 -4.06
CA ALA A 152 5.12 -8.85 -4.66
C ALA A 152 6.30 -9.58 -4.02
N ALA A 153 6.19 -10.89 -3.78
CA ALA A 153 7.32 -11.71 -3.38
C ALA A 153 7.82 -12.48 -4.60
N ALA A 154 9.11 -12.37 -4.91
CA ALA A 154 9.71 -13.12 -6.01
C ALA A 154 9.93 -14.58 -5.58
N VAL A 155 9.72 -15.51 -6.51
CA VAL A 155 9.93 -16.96 -6.25
C VAL A 155 11.36 -17.41 -6.55
N SER A 156 12.20 -16.51 -7.08
CA SER A 156 13.58 -16.78 -7.46
C SER A 156 14.56 -16.19 -6.48
N GLY A 157 15.55 -16.98 -6.05
CA GLY A 157 16.64 -16.50 -5.20
C GLY A 157 16.79 -17.33 -3.94
N ASP A 158 17.89 -17.11 -3.22
CA ASP A 158 18.22 -17.82 -1.99
C ASP A 158 17.85 -16.96 -0.76
N HIS A 159 16.53 -16.76 -0.57
CA HIS A 159 15.98 -15.91 0.50
C HIS A 159 14.80 -16.56 1.27
N GLY A 160 14.48 -17.82 1.00
CA GLY A 160 13.46 -18.58 1.77
C GLY A 160 12.01 -18.11 1.55
N ILE A 161 11.71 -17.49 0.41
CA ILE A 161 10.35 -17.18 -0.03
C ILE A 161 9.95 -18.27 -1.04
N HIS A 162 8.80 -18.89 -0.83
CA HIS A 162 8.27 -20.07 -1.50
C HIS A 162 6.89 -19.79 -2.12
N GLY A 163 6.82 -18.83 -3.04
CA GLY A 163 5.62 -18.57 -3.84
C GLY A 163 4.37 -18.34 -3.01
N ASP A 164 3.31 -19.07 -3.33
CA ASP A 164 1.98 -18.87 -2.74
C ASP A 164 1.96 -18.99 -1.20
N ASP A 165 2.87 -19.76 -0.59
CA ASP A 165 2.95 -19.92 0.86
C ASP A 165 3.24 -18.60 1.59
N ASN A 166 3.80 -17.62 0.89
CA ASN A 166 4.07 -16.30 1.43
C ASN A 166 2.89 -15.34 1.35
N CYS A 167 1.80 -15.69 0.66
CA CYS A 167 0.62 -14.84 0.61
C CYS A 167 0.12 -14.49 2.02
N GLY A 168 -0.04 -13.19 2.27
CA GLY A 168 -0.48 -12.66 3.56
C GLY A 168 0.59 -12.56 4.64
N GLN A 169 1.80 -13.13 4.44
CA GLN A 169 2.89 -12.99 5.39
C GLN A 169 3.45 -11.56 5.40
N CYS A 170 3.96 -11.15 6.56
CA CYS A 170 4.59 -9.85 6.75
C CYS A 170 6.11 -10.00 6.94
N PHE A 171 6.87 -9.10 6.32
CA PHE A 171 8.32 -9.05 6.44
C PHE A 171 8.75 -7.65 6.87
N GLU A 172 9.76 -7.58 7.72
CA GLU A 172 10.49 -6.34 7.98
C GLU A 172 11.66 -6.25 7.00
N LEU A 173 11.73 -5.15 6.26
CA LEU A 173 12.82 -4.83 5.35
C LEU A 173 13.71 -3.77 5.98
N ARG A 174 15.03 -3.99 5.93
CA ARG A 174 16.03 -2.98 6.29
C ARG A 174 16.83 -2.56 5.08
N PHE A 175 16.71 -1.29 4.69
CA PHE A 175 17.41 -0.77 3.53
C PHE A 175 18.91 -0.59 3.81
N VAL A 176 19.75 -1.12 2.92
CA VAL A 176 21.21 -1.07 3.04
C VAL A 176 21.86 -0.49 1.80
N LYS A 177 23.06 0.07 1.97
CA LYS A 177 23.86 0.68 0.89
C LYS A 177 24.54 -0.33 -0.06
N ARG A 178 24.35 -1.64 0.14
CA ARG A 178 25.06 -2.68 -0.61
C ARG A 178 24.54 -2.69 -2.05
N GLY A 179 25.41 -2.51 -3.04
CA GLY A 179 25.08 -2.63 -4.48
C GLY A 179 25.08 -4.06 -5.00
N HIS A 180 24.62 -4.27 -6.24
CA HIS A 180 24.55 -5.59 -6.87
C HIS A 180 25.95 -6.21 -7.04
N PRO A 181 26.16 -7.50 -6.69
CA PRO A 181 27.40 -8.18 -7.03
C PRO A 181 27.52 -8.29 -8.56
N ASN A 182 28.74 -8.20 -9.08
CA ASN A 182 29.08 -8.44 -10.50
C ASN A 182 28.44 -7.48 -11.51
N GLY A 183 28.09 -6.26 -11.11
CA GLY A 183 27.51 -5.28 -12.02
C GLY A 183 28.34 -5.04 -13.27
N GLN A 184 27.68 -5.11 -14.45
CA GLN A 184 28.19 -4.62 -15.74
C GLN A 184 28.49 -3.10 -15.72
N TRP A 185 28.17 -2.43 -14.62
CA TRP A 185 28.49 -1.05 -14.30
C TRP A 185 29.01 -0.95 -12.86
N PRO A 186 30.10 -0.22 -12.60
CA PRO A 186 30.54 0.05 -11.23
C PRO A 186 29.45 0.85 -10.50
N ASP A 187 29.06 0.37 -9.31
CA ASP A 187 28.15 1.03 -8.36
C ASP A 187 26.64 1.04 -8.68
N TRP A 188 26.13 0.16 -9.55
CA TRP A 188 24.66 0.04 -9.71
C TRP A 188 24.03 -0.81 -8.59
N GLY A 189 22.93 -0.31 -8.01
CA GLY A 189 22.20 -0.94 -6.91
C GLY A 189 22.43 -0.31 -5.54
N GLY A 190 21.74 -0.87 -4.54
CA GLY A 190 21.72 -0.35 -3.18
C GLY A 190 20.61 0.68 -2.96
N ALA A 191 20.18 0.80 -1.70
CA ALA A 191 19.13 1.74 -1.37
C ALA A 191 19.61 3.18 -1.55
N HIS A 192 18.71 4.07 -2.00
CA HIS A 192 18.96 5.50 -2.05
C HIS A 192 19.51 6.01 -0.70
N PRO A 193 20.45 6.97 -0.65
CA PRO A 193 21.08 7.40 0.62
C PRO A 193 20.09 7.82 1.70
N GLN A 194 18.95 8.39 1.32
CA GLN A 194 17.90 8.77 2.27
C GLN A 194 17.09 7.59 2.83
N LEU A 195 17.18 6.40 2.23
CA LEU A 195 16.50 5.18 2.71
C LEU A 195 17.41 4.30 3.57
N VAL A 196 18.73 4.41 3.43
CA VAL A 196 19.69 3.57 4.17
C VAL A 196 19.45 3.67 5.68
N GLY A 197 19.29 2.52 6.33
CA GLY A 197 19.03 2.40 7.76
C GLY A 197 17.57 2.60 8.18
N LYS A 198 16.68 2.99 7.25
CA LYS A 198 15.23 2.97 7.49
C LYS A 198 14.68 1.56 7.31
N THR A 199 13.49 1.38 7.86
CA THR A 199 12.75 0.11 7.85
C THR A 199 11.41 0.26 7.15
N MET A 200 10.97 -0.82 6.51
CA MET A 200 9.62 -0.92 5.96
C MET A 200 9.04 -2.29 6.29
N VAL A 201 7.87 -2.33 6.90
CA VAL A 201 7.13 -3.58 7.09
C VAL A 201 6.17 -3.75 5.91
N ILE A 202 6.29 -4.85 5.20
CA ILE A 202 5.48 -5.16 4.03
C ILE A 202 4.60 -6.36 4.29
N GLN A 203 3.40 -6.37 3.72
CA GLN A 203 2.60 -7.58 3.54
C GLN A 203 2.73 -8.08 2.10
N VAL A 204 2.95 -9.37 1.91
CA VAL A 204 2.97 -9.98 0.58
C VAL A 204 1.55 -10.15 0.05
N THR A 205 1.23 -9.46 -1.04
CA THR A 205 -0.08 -9.50 -1.70
C THR A 205 -0.03 -10.09 -3.10
N ASN A 206 1.17 -10.20 -3.67
CA ASN A 206 1.37 -10.77 -4.99
C ASN A 206 2.60 -11.69 -4.99
N ILE A 207 2.64 -12.64 -5.91
CA ILE A 207 3.78 -13.51 -6.17
C ILE A 207 4.29 -13.21 -7.58
N GLY A 208 5.55 -12.81 -7.69
CA GLY A 208 6.24 -12.56 -8.96
C GLY A 208 6.82 -13.86 -9.51
N PHE A 209 5.99 -14.71 -10.11
CA PHE A 209 6.45 -15.96 -10.75
C PHE A 209 7.33 -15.72 -11.99
N ASP A 210 7.20 -14.54 -12.61
CA ASP A 210 7.94 -14.08 -13.77
C ASP A 210 9.23 -13.34 -13.40
N VAL A 211 9.45 -13.06 -12.12
CA VAL A 211 10.67 -12.41 -11.63
C VAL A 211 11.76 -13.46 -11.46
N SER A 212 12.90 -13.24 -12.11
CA SER A 212 14.07 -14.13 -12.05
C SER A 212 15.31 -13.38 -11.56
N GLY A 213 16.25 -14.09 -10.93
CA GLY A 213 17.49 -13.53 -10.41
C GLY A 213 17.49 -13.43 -8.88
N GLU A 214 18.27 -12.51 -8.33
CA GLU A 214 18.36 -12.28 -6.89
C GLU A 214 17.33 -11.23 -6.43
N HIS A 215 16.04 -11.44 -6.63
CA HIS A 215 15.01 -10.49 -6.15
C HIS A 215 14.22 -11.10 -5.01
N SER A 216 13.93 -10.33 -3.96
CA SER A 216 13.04 -10.78 -2.89
C SER A 216 11.67 -10.14 -3.02
N PHE A 217 11.63 -8.84 -3.36
CA PHE A 217 10.41 -8.04 -3.40
C PHE A 217 10.36 -7.01 -4.53
#